data_AF-A0A2R9AB43-F1
#
_entry.id   AF-A0A2R9AB43-F1
#
_cell.length_a   1.000
_cell.length_b   1.000
_cell.length_c   1.000
_cell.angle_alpha   90.00
_cell.angle_beta   90.00
_cell.angle_gamma   90.00
#
_symmetry.space_group_name_H-M   'P 1'
#
loop_
_entity.id
_entity.type
_entity.pdbx_description
1 polymer ?
#
loop_
_entity_poly.entity_id
_entity_poly.type
_entity_poly.pdbx_seq_one_letter_code
_entity_poly.pdbx_strand_id
1 'polypeptide(L)'
;MRDSSIWAFVLGPYQPCLVPQCFVRPTEAKKAADEAKMRFAHIDGDHLTLLNVYHAFKQNHESVQWCYDNFINYRSLMSADNVRQQLSRIMDRFNLPRRSTDFTSRDYYINIRKALVTGYFMQVAHLERTGHYLTVKDNQVVQLHPSTVLDHKPEWVLYNEFVLTTKNYIRTCTDIKPEWLVKIAPQYYDMSNFPQCEAKRQLDRIFTVLNSVLRTEVIERTALKDE
;
A
#
# COMPACT_ATOMS: atom_id res chain seq x y z
N MET A 1 -7.88 11.77 -16.04
CA MET A 1 -8.55 10.85 -15.09
C MET A 1 -7.81 9.51 -15.17
N ARG A 2 -7.45 8.91 -14.03
CA ARG A 2 -6.60 7.71 -13.86
C ARG A 2 -5.10 8.02 -13.74
N ASP A 3 -4.63 8.40 -12.55
CA ASP A 3 -3.20 8.54 -12.23
C ASP A 3 -2.87 7.72 -10.98
N SER A 4 -2.41 6.49 -11.19
CA SER A 4 -1.99 5.58 -10.13
C SER A 4 -0.55 5.85 -9.67
N SER A 5 0.24 6.55 -10.50
CA SER A 5 1.65 6.86 -10.28
C SER A 5 1.89 8.04 -9.31
N ILE A 6 0.92 8.94 -9.14
CA ILE A 6 1.05 10.05 -8.19
C ILE A 6 1.00 9.56 -6.74
N TRP A 7 0.30 8.45 -6.48
CA TRP A 7 0.20 7.89 -5.13
C TRP A 7 1.53 7.40 -4.58
N ALA A 8 2.44 6.89 -5.43
CA ALA A 8 3.76 6.45 -4.98
C ALA A 8 4.67 7.61 -4.50
N PHE A 9 4.44 8.83 -5.01
CA PHE A 9 5.20 10.03 -4.61
C PHE A 9 4.52 10.82 -3.47
N VAL A 10 3.19 10.77 -3.35
CA VAL A 10 2.46 11.31 -2.18
C VAL A 10 2.82 10.55 -0.89
N LEU A 11 3.33 9.33 -1.04
CA LEU A 11 3.49 8.34 0.02
C LEU A 11 4.97 7.96 0.25
N GLY A 12 5.88 8.93 0.10
CA GLY A 12 7.29 8.76 0.50
C GLY A 12 7.47 8.83 2.02
N PRO A 13 8.52 8.21 2.59
CA PRO A 13 8.76 8.11 4.03
C PRO A 13 9.04 9.45 4.74
N TYR A 14 9.14 10.55 3.98
CA TYR A 14 9.44 11.91 4.48
C TYR A 14 8.25 12.88 4.43
N GLN A 15 7.05 12.45 4.06
CA GLN A 15 5.86 13.30 4.08
C GLN A 15 4.63 12.60 4.70
N PRO A 16 4.67 12.29 6.02
CA PRO A 16 3.44 12.04 6.74
C PRO A 16 2.67 13.37 6.81
N CYS A 17 1.34 13.34 6.65
CA CYS A 17 0.45 14.51 6.71
C CYS A 17 0.56 15.51 5.56
N LEU A 18 -0.37 15.42 4.60
CA LEU A 18 -0.99 16.64 4.06
C LEU A 18 -2.51 16.62 4.10
N VAL A 19 -3.11 15.48 4.49
CA VAL A 19 -4.56 15.35 4.55
C VAL A 19 -5.02 14.57 5.77
N PRO A 20 -5.83 15.20 6.64
CA PRO A 20 -6.45 14.49 7.75
C PRO A 20 -7.36 13.38 7.23
N GLN A 21 -7.60 12.37 8.07
CA GLN A 21 -8.40 11.18 7.75
C GLN A 21 -9.64 11.56 6.92
N CYS A 22 -9.75 10.97 5.72
CA CYS A 22 -10.82 11.31 4.78
C CYS A 22 -12.20 10.79 5.21
N PHE A 23 -12.25 9.72 6.02
CA PHE A 23 -13.49 9.16 6.54
C PHE A 23 -13.92 9.86 7.82
N VAL A 24 -15.15 10.38 7.83
CA VAL A 24 -15.79 10.97 9.00
C VAL A 24 -16.59 9.88 9.70
N ARG A 25 -16.35 9.67 11.00
CA ARG A 25 -17.05 8.65 11.78
C ARG A 25 -17.72 9.30 13.00
N PRO A 26 -18.90 9.92 12.85
CA PRO A 26 -19.63 10.50 13.97
C PRO A 26 -20.08 9.41 14.94
N THR A 27 -20.06 9.71 16.24
CA THR A 27 -20.35 8.71 17.29
C THR A 27 -21.76 8.15 17.19
N GLU A 28 -22.72 8.97 16.75
CA GLU A 28 -24.15 8.66 16.66
C GLU A 28 -24.49 7.78 15.44
N ALA A 29 -23.75 7.94 14.34
CA ALA A 29 -24.01 7.25 13.07
C ALA A 29 -22.83 6.36 12.62
N LYS A 30 -22.14 5.72 13.57
CA LYS A 30 -20.99 4.83 13.30
C LYS A 30 -21.31 3.76 12.27
N LYS A 31 -22.46 3.09 12.40
CA LYS A 31 -22.87 2.00 11.51
C LYS A 31 -23.07 2.48 10.06
N ALA A 32 -23.75 3.62 9.88
CA ALA A 32 -23.95 4.21 8.55
C ALA A 32 -22.63 4.67 7.92
N ALA A 33 -21.71 5.23 8.71
CA ALA A 33 -20.38 5.60 8.24
C ALA A 33 -19.53 4.38 7.83
N ASP A 34 -19.59 3.31 8.62
CA ASP A 34 -18.88 2.06 8.34
C ASP A 34 -19.47 1.38 7.07
N GLU A 35 -20.79 1.35 6.90
CA GLU A 35 -21.46 0.86 5.68
C GLU A 35 -21.09 1.71 4.43
N ALA A 36 -21.10 3.03 4.56
CA ALA A 36 -20.71 3.92 3.48
C ALA A 36 -19.24 3.71 3.06
N LYS A 37 -18.36 3.47 4.03
CA LYS A 37 -16.96 3.14 3.78
C LYS A 37 -16.80 1.79 3.07
N MET A 38 -17.57 0.78 3.47
CA MET A 38 -17.51 -0.55 2.85
C MET A 38 -17.88 -0.54 1.36
N ARG A 39 -18.68 0.43 0.89
CA ARG A 39 -18.96 0.60 -0.56
C ARG A 39 -17.71 0.88 -1.40
N PHE A 40 -16.67 1.45 -0.80
CA PHE A 40 -15.42 1.77 -1.48
C PHE A 40 -14.29 0.79 -1.15
N ALA A 41 -14.55 -0.18 -0.25
CA ALA A 41 -13.56 -1.12 0.23
C ALA A 41 -12.98 -1.95 -0.92
N HIS A 42 -11.67 -2.07 -0.93
CA HIS A 42 -10.95 -2.94 -1.84
C HIS A 42 -10.37 -4.14 -1.09
N ILE A 43 -10.51 -5.34 -1.65
CA ILE A 43 -10.07 -6.62 -1.03
C ILE A 43 -8.58 -6.61 -0.64
N ASP A 44 -7.75 -6.00 -1.48
CA ASP A 44 -6.30 -5.94 -1.27
C ASP A 44 -5.84 -4.84 -0.27
N GLY A 45 -6.72 -3.94 0.20
CA GLY A 45 -6.42 -3.04 1.31
C GLY A 45 -6.87 -1.58 1.25
N ASP A 46 -6.46 -0.84 2.28
CA ASP A 46 -6.88 0.54 2.57
C ASP A 46 -6.33 1.56 1.57
N HIS A 47 -5.10 1.41 1.07
CA HIS A 47 -4.54 2.35 0.08
C HIS A 47 -5.36 2.38 -1.21
N LEU A 48 -5.84 1.20 -1.64
CA LEU A 48 -6.70 1.08 -2.82
C LEU A 48 -8.12 1.57 -2.54
N THR A 49 -8.60 1.40 -1.32
CA THR A 49 -9.85 2.03 -0.85
C THR A 49 -9.75 3.55 -0.94
N LEU A 50 -8.64 4.16 -0.52
CA LEU A 50 -8.41 5.61 -0.64
C LEU A 50 -8.40 6.05 -2.11
N LEU A 51 -7.77 5.26 -2.99
CA LEU A 51 -7.79 5.51 -4.42
C LEU A 51 -9.22 5.48 -5.00
N ASN A 52 -10.03 4.49 -4.60
CA ASN A 52 -11.42 4.35 -5.03
C ASN A 52 -12.26 5.55 -4.60
N VAL A 53 -12.13 5.98 -3.34
CA VAL A 53 -12.81 7.17 -2.82
C VAL A 53 -12.44 8.41 -3.63
N TYR A 54 -11.15 8.60 -3.91
CA TYR A 54 -10.68 9.75 -4.67
C TYR A 54 -11.18 9.72 -6.13
N HIS A 55 -11.20 8.55 -6.77
CA HIS A 55 -11.78 8.41 -8.11
C HIS A 55 -13.28 8.71 -8.13
N ALA A 56 -14.04 8.18 -7.17
CA ALA A 56 -15.46 8.45 -7.05
C ALA A 56 -15.75 9.94 -6.81
N PHE A 57 -14.95 10.61 -5.97
CA PHE A 57 -15.06 12.05 -5.75
C PHE A 57 -14.88 12.86 -7.03
N LYS A 58 -13.86 12.54 -7.84
CA LYS A 58 -13.62 13.23 -9.11
C LYS A 58 -14.67 12.90 -10.17
N GLN A 59 -15.26 11.71 -10.15
CA GLN A 59 -16.37 11.34 -11.04
C GLN A 59 -17.66 12.10 -10.71
N ASN A 60 -17.91 12.38 -9.42
CA ASN A 60 -19.07 13.14 -8.95
C ASN A 60 -18.83 14.66 -8.93
N HIS A 61 -17.92 15.15 -9.78
CA HIS A 61 -17.63 16.57 -9.97
C HIS A 61 -17.31 17.34 -8.67
N GLU A 62 -16.63 16.70 -7.72
CA GLU A 62 -16.21 17.35 -6.47
C GLU A 62 -17.40 17.87 -5.64
N SER A 63 -18.56 17.24 -5.77
CA SER A 63 -19.79 17.66 -5.08
C SER A 63 -19.66 17.54 -3.56
N VAL A 64 -19.93 18.65 -2.87
CA VAL A 64 -19.99 18.68 -1.41
C VAL A 64 -21.11 17.79 -0.87
N GLN A 65 -22.26 17.75 -1.55
CA GLN A 65 -23.39 16.90 -1.17
C GLN A 65 -23.01 15.41 -1.19
N TRP A 66 -22.30 14.98 -2.24
CA TRP A 66 -21.83 13.60 -2.35
C TRP A 66 -20.88 13.22 -1.20
N CYS A 67 -20.02 14.14 -0.77
CA CYS A 67 -19.16 13.93 0.40
C CYS A 67 -19.98 13.74 1.69
N TYR A 68 -21.03 14.54 1.90
CA TYR A 68 -21.93 14.37 3.05
C TYR A 68 -22.64 13.02 3.04
N ASP A 69 -23.22 12.63 1.90
CA ASP A 69 -23.97 11.37 1.75
C ASP A 69 -23.10 10.11 1.94
N ASN A 70 -21.79 10.23 1.74
CA ASN A 70 -20.82 9.13 1.86
C ASN A 70 -19.93 9.22 3.11
N PHE A 71 -20.20 10.16 4.03
CA PHE A 71 -19.39 10.38 5.24
C PHE A 71 -17.90 10.66 4.93
N ILE A 72 -17.64 11.41 3.86
CA ILE A 72 -16.29 11.79 3.44
C ILE A 72 -16.03 13.26 3.77
N ASN A 73 -14.84 13.57 4.27
CA ASN A 73 -14.43 14.93 4.56
C ASN A 73 -14.03 15.65 3.26
N TYR A 74 -14.89 16.57 2.82
CA TYR A 74 -14.65 17.40 1.63
C TYR A 74 -13.33 18.19 1.71
N ARG A 75 -12.99 18.76 2.88
CA ARG A 75 -11.75 19.54 3.03
C ARG A 75 -10.51 18.67 2.86
N SER A 76 -10.55 17.45 3.39
CA SER A 76 -9.47 16.48 3.17
C SER A 76 -9.31 16.16 1.70
N LEU A 77 -10.38 15.86 0.96
CA LEU A 77 -10.26 15.54 -0.46
C LEU A 77 -9.81 16.72 -1.33
N MET A 78 -10.27 17.93 -1.04
CA MET A 78 -9.79 19.13 -1.73
C MET A 78 -8.30 19.40 -1.48
N SER A 79 -7.84 19.22 -0.24
CA SER A 79 -6.41 19.32 0.07
C SER A 79 -5.62 18.24 -0.68
N ALA A 80 -6.10 16.99 -0.74
CA ALA A 80 -5.47 15.92 -1.51
C ALA A 80 -5.40 16.26 -3.00
N ASP A 81 -6.45 16.86 -3.57
CA ASP A 81 -6.46 17.27 -4.98
C ASP A 81 -5.43 18.36 -5.26
N ASN A 82 -5.32 19.37 -4.38
CA ASN A 82 -4.32 20.42 -4.50
C ASN A 82 -2.89 19.85 -4.43
N VAL A 83 -2.62 18.95 -3.47
CA VAL A 83 -1.32 18.29 -3.33
C VAL A 83 -0.99 17.46 -4.57
N ARG A 84 -1.95 16.71 -5.10
CA ARG A 84 -1.79 15.95 -6.34
C ARG A 84 -1.44 16.88 -7.51
N GLN A 85 -2.11 18.02 -7.64
CA GLN A 85 -1.82 19.00 -8.70
C GLN A 85 -0.41 19.58 -8.55
N GLN A 86 0.02 19.90 -7.33
CA GLN A 86 1.38 20.37 -7.06
C GLN A 86 2.42 19.32 -7.44
N LEU A 87 2.22 18.06 -7.05
CA LEU A 87 3.11 16.96 -7.43
C LEU A 87 3.14 16.73 -8.94
N SER A 88 2.01 16.84 -9.64
CA SER A 88 1.99 16.76 -11.10
C SER A 88 2.88 17.82 -11.73
N ARG A 89 2.83 19.07 -11.24
CA ARG A 89 3.69 20.15 -11.75
C ARG A 89 5.17 19.89 -11.49
N ILE A 90 5.50 19.28 -10.34
CA ILE A 90 6.87 18.89 -10.00
C ILE A 90 7.35 17.76 -10.93
N MET A 91 6.51 16.75 -11.17
CA MET A 91 6.83 15.67 -12.10
C MET A 91 7.06 16.19 -13.52
N ASP A 92 6.20 17.09 -14.00
CA ASP A 92 6.34 17.72 -15.32
C ASP A 92 7.64 18.54 -15.40
N ARG A 93 8.06 19.23 -14.31
CA ARG A 93 9.35 19.96 -14.24
C ARG A 93 10.56 19.03 -14.35
N PHE A 94 10.50 17.83 -13.78
CA PHE A 94 11.57 16.84 -13.83
C PHE A 94 11.45 15.87 -15.02
N ASN A 95 10.55 16.13 -15.97
CA ASN A 95 10.24 15.26 -17.12
C ASN A 95 9.93 13.81 -16.72
N LEU A 96 9.33 13.61 -15.55
CA LEU A 96 8.91 12.29 -15.09
C LEU A 96 7.60 11.89 -15.80
N PRO A 97 7.57 10.75 -16.51
CA PRO A 97 6.39 10.37 -17.28
C PRO A 97 5.25 9.96 -16.36
N ARG A 98 4.09 10.61 -16.53
CA ARG A 98 2.83 10.20 -15.88
C ARG A 98 2.26 9.00 -16.62
N ARG A 99 2.46 7.82 -16.07
CA ARG A 99 1.99 6.56 -16.65
C ARG A 99 0.93 5.94 -15.76
N SER A 100 -0.11 5.44 -16.41
CA SER A 100 -1.13 4.60 -15.80
C SER A 100 -1.28 3.36 -16.66
N THR A 101 -1.30 2.21 -16.02
CA THR A 101 -1.63 0.96 -16.70
C THR A 101 -3.13 0.91 -17.02
N ASP A 102 -3.51 0.12 -18.01
CA ASP A 102 -4.92 -0.07 -18.33
C ASP A 102 -5.66 -0.67 -17.12
N PHE A 103 -6.85 -0.13 -16.84
CA PHE A 103 -7.69 -0.55 -15.72
C PHE A 103 -8.24 -1.97 -15.92
N THR A 104 -8.38 -2.41 -17.17
CA THR A 104 -8.85 -3.78 -17.48
C THR A 104 -7.78 -4.83 -17.21
N SER A 105 -6.51 -4.42 -17.11
CA SER A 105 -5.41 -5.34 -16.84
C SER A 105 -5.41 -5.78 -15.39
N ARG A 106 -5.25 -7.08 -15.17
CA ARG A 106 -5.03 -7.68 -13.83
C ARG A 106 -3.84 -7.05 -13.10
N ASP A 107 -2.86 -6.54 -13.85
CA ASP A 107 -1.66 -5.96 -13.28
C ASP A 107 -1.86 -4.54 -12.74
N TYR A 108 -3.01 -3.91 -12.98
CA TYR A 108 -3.28 -2.54 -12.54
C TYR A 108 -3.07 -2.37 -11.03
N TYR A 109 -3.78 -3.16 -10.22
CA TYR A 109 -3.66 -3.11 -8.76
C TYR A 109 -2.32 -3.63 -8.26
N ILE A 110 -1.76 -4.65 -8.93
CA ILE A 110 -0.45 -5.22 -8.58
C ILE A 110 0.65 -4.18 -8.72
N ASN A 111 0.64 -3.38 -9.80
CA ASN A 111 1.64 -2.36 -10.05
C ASN A 111 1.57 -1.22 -9.03
N ILE A 112 0.36 -0.84 -8.61
CA ILE A 112 0.17 0.16 -7.55
C ILE A 112 0.75 -0.36 -6.23
N ARG A 113 0.43 -1.60 -5.86
CA ARG A 113 0.96 -2.21 -4.63
C ARG A 113 2.48 -2.35 -4.65
N LYS A 114 3.07 -2.75 -5.79
CA LYS A 114 4.52 -2.75 -5.97
C LYS A 114 5.11 -1.34 -5.82
N ALA A 115 4.45 -0.32 -6.37
CA ALA A 115 4.90 1.07 -6.21
C ALA A 115 4.86 1.52 -4.74
N LEU A 116 3.84 1.14 -3.97
CA LEU A 116 3.80 1.40 -2.52
C LEU A 116 4.99 0.79 -1.79
N VAL A 117 5.38 -0.44 -2.16
CA VAL A 117 6.55 -1.11 -1.59
C VAL A 117 7.83 -0.30 -1.83
N THR A 118 7.97 0.41 -2.95
CA THR A 118 9.17 1.23 -3.20
C THR A 118 9.33 2.38 -2.21
N GLY A 119 8.23 2.95 -1.69
CA GLY A 119 8.25 4.02 -0.70
C GLY A 119 8.24 3.52 0.75
N TYR A 120 7.51 2.45 1.02
CA TYR A 120 7.26 1.94 2.38
C TYR A 120 7.87 0.57 2.67
N PHE A 121 8.95 0.20 1.99
CA PHE A 121 9.62 -1.08 2.22
C PHE A 121 10.07 -1.28 3.68
N MET A 122 10.23 -0.21 4.45
CA MET A 122 10.55 -0.27 5.89
C MET A 122 9.33 -0.51 6.78
N GLN A 123 8.13 -0.11 6.34
CA GLN A 123 6.89 -0.17 7.11
C GLN A 123 6.08 -1.41 6.73
N VAL A 124 6.61 -2.56 7.10
CA VAL A 124 6.04 -3.87 6.78
C VAL A 124 5.87 -4.68 8.05
N ALA A 125 4.79 -5.45 8.13
CA ALA A 125 4.55 -6.40 9.20
C ALA A 125 4.21 -7.79 8.64
N HIS A 126 4.61 -8.82 9.38
CA HIS A 126 4.40 -10.23 9.06
C HIS A 126 3.46 -10.87 10.09
N LEU A 127 2.56 -11.73 9.63
CA LEU A 127 1.61 -12.45 10.47
C LEU A 127 2.27 -13.68 11.10
N GLU A 128 2.37 -13.70 12.41
CA GLU A 128 2.83 -14.86 13.18
C GLU A 128 1.70 -15.89 13.34
N ARG A 129 2.05 -17.17 13.55
CA ARG A 129 1.07 -18.27 13.76
C ARG A 129 0.11 -18.05 14.94
N THR A 130 0.54 -17.25 15.89
CA THR A 130 -0.23 -16.84 17.07
C THR A 130 -1.33 -15.82 16.74
N GLY A 131 -1.35 -15.29 15.51
CA GLY A 131 -2.41 -14.41 15.00
C GLY A 131 -2.21 -12.91 15.25
N HIS A 132 -1.06 -12.52 15.82
CA HIS A 132 -0.59 -11.14 15.88
C HIS A 132 0.41 -10.85 14.75
N TYR A 133 0.61 -9.57 14.45
CA TYR A 133 1.60 -9.14 13.48
C TYR A 133 2.89 -8.73 14.19
N LEU A 134 4.02 -8.96 13.53
CA LEU A 134 5.34 -8.51 13.96
C LEU A 134 5.91 -7.56 12.92
N THR A 135 6.37 -6.38 13.34
CA THR A 135 7.03 -5.45 12.40
C THR A 135 8.39 -6.00 11.97
N VAL A 136 8.71 -5.79 10.70
CA VAL A 136 9.99 -6.16 10.09
C VAL A 136 11.13 -5.40 10.79
N LYS A 137 12.22 -6.10 11.15
CA LYS A 137 13.40 -5.62 11.90
C LYS A 137 13.17 -5.23 13.36
N ASP A 138 12.16 -4.43 13.68
CA ASP A 138 11.94 -3.93 15.04
C ASP A 138 11.24 -4.93 15.97
N ASN A 139 10.70 -6.01 15.40
CA ASN A 139 10.00 -7.08 16.10
C ASN A 139 8.90 -6.59 17.05
N GLN A 140 8.25 -5.48 16.71
CA GLN A 140 7.16 -4.92 17.51
C GLN A 140 5.89 -5.71 17.25
N VAL A 141 5.24 -6.17 18.32
CA VAL A 141 3.94 -6.83 18.24
C VAL A 141 2.88 -5.77 17.95
N VAL A 142 2.19 -5.92 16.83
CA VAL A 142 1.15 -5.02 16.34
C VAL A 142 -0.11 -5.78 15.92
N GLN A 143 -1.22 -5.05 15.84
CA GLN A 143 -2.50 -5.54 15.33
C GLN A 143 -3.02 -4.62 14.23
N LEU A 144 -3.82 -5.17 13.31
CA LEU A 144 -4.55 -4.35 12.35
C LEU A 144 -5.50 -3.44 13.10
N HIS A 145 -5.47 -2.15 12.79
CA HIS A 145 -6.38 -1.19 13.40
C HIS A 145 -7.83 -1.52 12.99
N PRO A 146 -8.82 -1.46 13.90
CA PRO A 146 -10.22 -1.81 13.62
C PRO A 146 -10.88 -0.93 12.54
N SER A 147 -10.22 0.14 12.09
CA SER A 147 -10.68 0.93 10.95
C SER A 147 -10.24 0.38 9.60
N THR A 148 -9.45 -0.68 9.52
CA THR A 148 -9.05 -1.26 8.22
C THR A 148 -10.26 -1.87 7.51
N VAL A 149 -10.26 -1.88 6.18
CA VAL A 149 -11.27 -2.58 5.37
C VAL A 149 -10.93 -4.04 5.11
N LEU A 150 -9.79 -4.53 5.60
CA LEU A 150 -9.35 -5.89 5.36
C LEU A 150 -10.22 -6.88 6.15
N ASP A 151 -11.02 -7.67 5.43
CA ASP A 151 -11.86 -8.73 6.01
C ASP A 151 -11.06 -9.98 6.40
N HIS A 152 -9.86 -10.14 5.85
CA HIS A 152 -8.94 -11.25 6.15
C HIS A 152 -7.62 -10.71 6.71
N LYS A 153 -6.81 -11.61 7.28
CA LYS A 153 -5.46 -11.30 7.77
C LYS A 153 -4.42 -11.77 6.75
N PRO A 154 -3.85 -10.88 5.91
CA PRO A 154 -2.80 -11.28 4.97
C PRO A 154 -1.53 -11.68 5.73
N GLU A 155 -0.72 -12.58 5.17
CA GLU A 155 0.56 -12.96 5.78
C GLU A 155 1.53 -11.79 5.86
N TRP A 156 1.53 -10.93 4.84
CA TRP A 156 2.41 -9.77 4.76
C TRP A 156 1.60 -8.53 4.48
N VAL A 157 1.77 -7.52 5.33
CA VAL A 157 1.04 -6.27 5.22
C VAL A 157 2.01 -5.10 5.22
N LEU A 158 1.78 -4.18 4.30
CA LEU A 158 2.39 -2.86 4.29
C LEU A 158 1.45 -1.90 5.03
N TYR A 159 2.00 -1.09 5.92
CA TYR A 159 1.23 -0.07 6.65
C TYR A 159 1.83 1.32 6.44
N ASN A 160 1.01 2.36 6.64
CA ASN A 160 1.46 3.76 6.52
C ASN A 160 1.70 4.39 7.90
N GLU A 161 0.85 4.07 8.88
CA GLU A 161 0.85 4.70 10.19
C GLU A 161 0.99 3.67 11.30
N PHE A 162 1.89 3.93 12.24
CA PHE A 162 2.01 3.20 13.49
C PHE A 162 1.34 4.01 14.60
N VAL A 163 0.38 3.40 15.30
CA VAL A 163 -0.38 4.04 16.37
C VAL A 163 -0.08 3.35 17.70
N LEU A 164 0.58 4.10 18.59
CA LEU A 164 0.91 3.67 19.94
C LEU A 164 -0.25 4.01 20.88
N THR A 165 -0.95 2.99 21.39
CA THR A 165 -1.98 3.14 22.43
C THR A 165 -1.75 2.09 23.53
N THR A 166 -2.80 1.62 24.20
CA THR A 166 -2.72 0.44 25.09
C THR A 166 -2.30 -0.82 24.34
N LYS A 167 -2.68 -0.93 23.06
CA LYS A 167 -2.18 -1.92 22.11
C LYS A 167 -1.59 -1.20 20.91
N ASN A 168 -0.54 -1.75 20.33
CA ASN A 168 0.07 -1.18 19.14
C ASN A 168 -0.77 -1.55 17.93
N TYR A 169 -1.17 -0.55 17.15
CA TYR A 169 -1.96 -0.75 15.95
C TYR A 169 -1.24 -0.20 14.72
N ILE A 170 -1.42 -0.88 13.60
CA ILE A 170 -1.02 -0.39 12.29
C ILE A 170 -2.25 0.07 11.50
N ARG A 171 -2.17 1.25 10.90
CA ARG A 171 -3.25 1.90 10.14
C ARG A 171 -2.89 2.02 8.67
N THR A 172 -3.95 1.99 7.85
CA THR A 172 -3.89 2.02 6.39
C THR A 172 -3.03 0.85 5.88
N CYS A 173 -3.60 -0.35 5.96
CA CYS A 173 -2.89 -1.59 5.66
C CYS A 173 -3.19 -2.07 4.23
N THR A 174 -2.22 -2.69 3.58
CA THR A 174 -2.38 -3.27 2.23
C THR A 174 -1.63 -4.58 2.14
N ASP A 175 -2.28 -5.57 1.54
CA ASP A 175 -1.71 -6.89 1.29
C ASP A 175 -0.58 -6.80 0.27
N ILE A 176 0.57 -7.37 0.59
CA ILE A 176 1.74 -7.38 -0.28
C ILE A 176 2.34 -8.78 -0.40
N LYS A 177 3.02 -9.05 -1.51
CA LYS A 177 3.79 -10.29 -1.65
C LYS A 177 5.22 -10.10 -1.15
N PRO A 178 5.76 -11.04 -0.36
CA PRO A 178 7.14 -10.97 0.14
C PRO A 178 8.20 -10.97 -0.97
N GLU A 179 7.91 -11.57 -2.13
CA GLU A 179 8.78 -11.52 -3.31
C GLU A 179 9.11 -10.09 -3.75
N TRP A 180 8.17 -9.15 -3.57
CA TRP A 180 8.37 -7.76 -3.98
C TRP A 180 9.36 -7.05 -3.07
N LEU A 181 9.38 -7.38 -1.78
CA LEU A 181 10.31 -6.79 -0.80
C LEU A 181 11.76 -7.09 -1.18
N VAL A 182 12.03 -8.36 -1.49
CA VAL A 182 13.38 -8.82 -1.88
C VAL A 182 13.81 -8.24 -3.22
N LYS A 183 12.89 -8.13 -4.19
CA LYS A 183 13.19 -7.58 -5.53
C LYS A 183 13.39 -6.06 -5.52
N ILE A 184 12.59 -5.33 -4.76
CA ILE A 184 12.56 -3.85 -4.78
C ILE A 184 13.63 -3.27 -3.86
N ALA A 185 13.81 -3.84 -2.66
CA ALA A 185 14.71 -3.31 -1.65
C ALA A 185 15.70 -4.39 -1.15
N PRO A 186 16.54 -4.95 -2.03
CA PRO A 186 17.48 -6.01 -1.64
C PRO A 186 18.48 -5.55 -0.59
N GLN A 187 18.86 -4.27 -0.59
CA GLN A 187 19.78 -3.69 0.39
C GLN A 187 19.18 -3.66 1.80
N TYR A 188 17.87 -3.42 1.92
CA TYR A 188 17.22 -3.37 3.22
C TYR A 188 16.92 -4.77 3.75
N TYR A 189 16.48 -5.67 2.87
CA TYR A 189 16.15 -7.06 3.16
C TYR A 189 17.36 -7.99 3.00
N ASP A 190 18.53 -7.56 3.46
CA ASP A 190 19.71 -8.41 3.52
C ASP A 190 19.59 -9.42 4.68
N MET A 191 19.61 -10.70 4.31
CA MET A 191 19.47 -11.85 5.21
C MET A 191 20.61 -11.94 6.23
N SER A 192 21.79 -11.36 5.94
CA SER A 192 22.94 -11.37 6.85
C SER A 192 22.66 -10.59 8.14
N ASN A 193 22.02 -9.42 8.00
CA ASN A 193 21.73 -8.47 9.08
C ASN A 193 20.29 -8.58 9.61
N PHE A 194 19.48 -9.47 9.03
CA PHE A 194 18.08 -9.60 9.41
C PHE A 194 17.93 -10.44 10.70
N PRO A 195 17.12 -9.99 11.68
CA PRO A 195 16.91 -10.74 12.92
C PRO A 195 16.28 -12.11 12.65
N GLN A 196 16.59 -13.09 13.50
CA GLN A 196 16.01 -14.43 13.36
C GLN A 196 14.53 -14.43 13.77
N CYS A 197 13.64 -14.39 12.78
CA CYS A 197 12.18 -14.45 12.97
C CYS A 197 11.51 -15.29 11.87
N GLU A 198 10.22 -15.55 11.99
CA GLU A 198 9.48 -16.36 11.00
C GLU A 198 9.46 -15.69 9.62
N ALA A 199 9.35 -14.36 9.59
CA ALA A 199 9.49 -13.53 8.41
C ALA A 199 10.82 -13.79 7.67
N LYS A 200 11.96 -13.88 8.38
CA LYS A 200 13.27 -14.19 7.79
C LYS A 200 13.28 -15.54 7.08
N ARG A 201 12.76 -16.58 7.74
CA ARG A 201 12.71 -17.94 7.18
C ARG A 201 11.90 -17.98 5.89
N GLN A 202 10.81 -17.22 5.82
CA GLN A 202 10.00 -17.13 4.61
C GLN A 202 10.74 -16.38 3.49
N LEU A 203 11.42 -15.28 3.82
CA LEU A 203 12.25 -14.52 2.87
C LEU A 203 13.43 -15.35 2.34
N ASP A 204 14.12 -16.11 3.19
CA ASP A 204 15.23 -16.99 2.79
C ASP A 204 14.78 -18.06 1.78
N ARG A 205 13.61 -18.67 2.02
CA ARG A 205 13.01 -19.65 1.07
C ARG A 205 12.73 -19.00 -0.27
N ILE A 206 12.13 -17.82 -0.27
CA ILE A 206 11.80 -17.07 -1.49
C ILE A 206 13.09 -16.67 -2.22
N PHE A 207 14.10 -16.21 -1.51
CA PHE A 207 15.39 -15.84 -2.10
C PHE A 207 16.08 -17.03 -2.77
N THR A 208 16.04 -18.20 -2.13
CA THR A 208 16.57 -19.45 -2.70
C THR A 208 15.87 -19.81 -4.00
N VAL A 209 14.53 -19.75 -4.02
CA VAL A 209 13.71 -20.04 -5.21
C VAL A 209 13.95 -19.02 -6.32
N LEU A 210 14.02 -17.73 -5.99
CA LEU A 210 14.28 -16.67 -6.99
C LEU A 210 15.65 -16.86 -7.65
N ASN A 211 16.68 -17.21 -6.88
CA ASN A 211 18.01 -17.47 -7.42
C ASN A 211 18.07 -18.74 -8.27
N SER A 212 17.30 -19.79 -7.94
CA SER A 212 17.23 -20.98 -8.78
C SER A 212 16.55 -20.67 -10.12
N VAL A 213 15.46 -19.88 -10.12
CA VAL A 213 14.74 -19.51 -11.35
C VAL A 213 15.61 -18.64 -12.26
N LEU A 214 16.30 -17.63 -11.71
CA LEU A 214 17.22 -16.78 -12.48
C LEU A 214 18.35 -17.59 -13.13
N ARG A 215 18.88 -18.61 -12.44
CA ARG A 215 19.91 -19.49 -13.01
C ARG A 215 19.38 -20.30 -14.19
N THR A 216 18.15 -20.82 -14.11
CA THR A 216 17.53 -21.58 -15.20
C THR A 216 17.26 -20.70 -16.43
N GLU A 217 16.72 -19.48 -16.25
CA GLU A 217 16.44 -18.57 -17.36
C GLU A 217 17.71 -18.09 -18.08
N VAL A 218 18.83 -17.94 -17.36
CA VAL A 218 20.13 -17.59 -17.97
C VAL A 218 20.66 -18.73 -18.83
N ILE A 219 20.54 -19.98 -18.37
CA ILE A 219 21.00 -21.17 -19.10
C ILE A 219 20.21 -21.35 -20.40
N GLU A 220 18.88 -21.18 -20.37
CA GLU A 220 18.03 -21.26 -21.58
C GLU A 220 18.37 -20.16 -22.59
N ARG A 221 18.65 -18.93 -22.13
CA ARG A 221 19.03 -17.82 -23.02
C ARG A 221 20.42 -17.96 -23.61
N THR A 222 21.34 -18.65 -22.95
CA THR A 222 22.65 -18.99 -23.54
C THR A 222 22.55 -20.14 -24.53
N ALA A 223 21.73 -21.16 -24.25
CA ALA A 223 21.53 -22.29 -25.15
C ALA A 223 20.88 -21.89 -26.50
N LEU A 224 20.00 -20.88 -26.49
CA LEU A 224 19.36 -20.34 -27.70
C LEU A 224 20.25 -19.40 -28.54
N LYS A 225 21.46 -19.05 -28.07
CA LYS A 225 22.41 -18.20 -28.82
C LYS A 225 23.50 -19.01 -29.54
N ASP A 226 23.58 -20.30 -29.26
CA ASP A 226 24.56 -21.22 -29.85
C ASP A 226 23.97 -22.07 -31.01
N GLU A 227 22.74 -21.75 -31.46
CA GLU A 227 22.11 -22.19 -32.73
C GLU A 227 21.96 -21.02 -33.71
#